data_AF-A0A7K1ZPX6-F1
#
_entry.id   AF-A0A7K1ZPX6-F1
#
_cell.length_a   1.000
_cell.length_b   1.000
_cell.length_c   1.000
_cell.angle_alpha   90.00
_cell.angle_beta   90.00
_cell.angle_gamma   90.00
#
_symmetry.space_group_name_H-M   'P 1'
#
loop_
_entity.id
_entity.type
_entity.pdbx_description
1 polymer ?
#
loop_
_entity_poly.entity_id
_entity_poly.type
_entity_poly.pdbx_seq_one_letter_code
_entity_poly.pdbx_strand_id
1 'polypeptide(L)' 'LKLVPTGGVTPENAGKWICSGAAAVGIGSALVDVAAIRSGQHSVLTERASVLCASIAEARQ' A
#
# COMPACT_ATOMS: atom_id res chain seq x y z
N LEU A 1 -22.10 -4.37 1.96
CA LEU A 1 -21.42 -3.07 1.76
C LEU A 1 -20.02 -3.34 1.24
N LYS A 2 -19.49 -2.56 0.28
CA LYS A 2 -18.09 -2.64 -0.13
C LYS A 2 -17.29 -1.58 0.62
N LEU A 3 -16.27 -1.99 1.36
CA LEU A 3 -15.42 -1.10 2.16
C LEU A 3 -14.07 -0.86 1.49
N VAL A 4 -13.56 0.36 1.66
CA VAL A 4 -12.24 0.78 1.19
C VAL A 4 -11.49 1.43 2.37
N PRO A 5 -10.77 0.66 3.19
CA PRO A 5 -9.94 1.19 4.26
C PRO A 5 -8.83 2.08 3.70
N THR A 6 -8.57 3.20 4.38
CA THR A 6 -7.57 4.20 3.97
C THR A 6 -6.65 4.64 5.11
N GLY A 7 -7.14 4.59 6.36
CA GLY A 7 -6.35 4.86 7.55
C GLY A 7 -5.66 3.60 8.07
N GLY A 8 -4.36 3.67 8.33
CA GLY A 8 -3.58 2.55 8.87
C GLY A 8 -3.18 1.48 7.86
N VAL A 9 -3.39 1.71 6.56
CA VAL A 9 -2.92 0.83 5.48
C VAL A 9 -1.43 1.11 5.19
N THR A 10 -0.62 0.06 5.17
CA THR A 10 0.80 0.08 4.81
C THR A 10 1.08 -0.93 3.70
N PRO A 11 2.22 -0.85 2.97
CA PRO A 11 2.56 -1.83 1.95
C PRO A 11 2.56 -3.28 2.48
N GLU A 12 2.93 -3.49 3.74
CA GLU A 12 3.06 -4.80 4.37
C GLU A 12 1.74 -5.36 4.89
N ASN A 13 0.74 -4.50 5.16
CA ASN A 13 -0.55 -4.93 5.70
C ASN A 13 -1.71 -4.86 4.70
N ALA A 14 -1.49 -4.29 3.51
CA ALA A 14 -2.50 -4.12 2.48
C ALA A 14 -3.20 -5.43 2.11
N GLY A 15 -2.44 -6.52 1.96
CA GLY A 15 -2.99 -7.85 1.71
C GLY A 15 -3.94 -8.33 2.81
N LYS A 16 -3.65 -8.05 4.08
CA LYS A 16 -4.50 -8.45 5.22
C LYS A 16 -5.89 -7.81 5.15
N TRP A 17 -5.96 -6.55 4.71
CA TRP A 17 -7.24 -5.87 4.50
C TRP A 17 -8.07 -6.55 3.40
N ILE A 18 -7.42 -6.93 2.29
CA ILE A 18 -8.08 -7.65 1.19
C ILE A 18 -8.57 -9.03 1.67
N CYS A 19 -7.74 -9.82 2.35
CA CYS A 19 -8.15 -11.10 2.95
C CYS A 19 -9.31 -10.94 3.94
N SER A 20 -9.41 -9.79 4.62
CA SER A 20 -10.49 -9.48 5.55
C SER A 20 -11.78 -9.02 4.87
N GLY A 21 -11.85 -9.05 3.54
CA GLY A 21 -13.04 -8.70 2.76
C GLY A 21 -13.13 -7.25 2.32
N ALA A 22 -12.05 -6.45 2.47
CA ALA A 22 -12.00 -5.13 1.86
C ALA A 22 -12.07 -5.24 0.33
N ALA A 23 -12.88 -4.39 -0.30
CA ALA A 23 -13.01 -4.39 -1.76
C ALA A 23 -11.79 -3.76 -2.46
N ALA A 24 -11.16 -2.80 -1.78
CA ALA A 24 -9.93 -2.14 -2.17
C ALA A 24 -9.29 -1.53 -0.91
N VAL A 25 -8.07 -1.02 -1.04
CA VAL A 25 -7.42 -0.20 -0.01
C VAL A 25 -6.90 1.08 -0.61
N GLY A 26 -6.93 2.17 0.15
CA GLY A 26 -6.19 3.39 -0.19
C GLY A 26 -4.96 3.53 0.70
N ILE A 27 -3.87 4.03 0.13
CA ILE A 27 -2.61 4.23 0.82
C ILE A 27 -2.10 5.64 0.57
N GLY A 28 -1.72 6.33 1.65
CA GLY A 28 -1.24 7.71 1.62
C GLY A 28 0.24 7.80 2.01
N SER A 29 0.50 8.36 3.20
CA SER A 29 1.83 8.62 3.73
C SER A 29 2.74 7.39 3.84
N ALA A 30 2.17 6.18 3.97
CA ALA A 30 2.96 4.96 3.96
C ALA A 30 3.62 4.69 2.59
N LEU A 31 3.02 5.13 1.49
CA LEU A 31 3.58 5.02 0.13
C LEU A 31 4.29 6.31 -0.31
N VAL A 32 3.66 7.47 -0.08
CA VAL A 32 4.13 8.77 -0.54
C VAL A 32 5.05 9.42 0.49
N ASP A 33 6.35 9.12 0.38
CA ASP A 33 7.38 9.71 1.22
C ASP A 33 7.79 11.11 0.73
N VAL A 34 7.30 12.14 1.41
CA VAL A 34 7.59 13.54 1.04
C VAL A 34 9.08 13.89 1.15
N ALA A 35 9.81 13.28 2.10
CA ALA A 35 11.23 13.53 2.25
C ALA A 35 12.03 12.90 1.11
N ALA A 36 11.66 11.68 0.71
CA ALA A 36 12.25 11.01 -0.45
C ALA A 36 12.00 11.80 -1.75
N ILE A 37 10.76 12.28 -1.96
CA ILE A 37 10.41 13.12 -3.12
C ILE A 37 11.27 14.38 -3.14
N ARG A 38 11.35 15.11 -2.02
CA ARG A 38 12.16 16.34 -1.92
C ARG A 38 13.65 16.11 -2.14
N SER A 39 14.13 14.90 -1.86
CA SER A 39 15.53 14.50 -2.03
C SER A 39 15.80 13.83 -3.39
N GLY A 40 14.81 13.76 -4.29
CA GLY A 40 14.94 13.08 -5.59
C GLY A 40 15.07 11.55 -5.49
N GLN A 41 14.80 10.94 -4.34
CA GLN A 41 14.95 9.51 -4.07
C GLN A 41 13.71 8.72 -4.52
N HIS A 42 13.38 8.78 -5.81
CA HIS A 42 12.18 8.13 -6.36
C HIS A 42 12.21 6.59 -6.24
N SER A 43 13.40 5.99 -6.14
CA SER A 43 13.56 4.54 -5.91
C SER A 43 12.83 4.05 -4.66
N VAL A 44 12.77 4.87 -3.60
CA VAL A 44 12.06 4.55 -2.36
C VAL A 44 10.56 4.36 -2.62
N LEU A 45 9.96 5.19 -3.47
CA LEU A 45 8.53 5.07 -3.81
C LEU A 45 8.30 3.81 -4.65
N THR A 46 9.20 3.52 -5.59
CA THR A 46 9.14 2.30 -6.42
C THR A 46 9.24 1.04 -5.57
N GLU A 47 10.16 1.00 -4.61
CA GLU A 47 10.32 -0.14 -3.71
C GLU A 47 9.07 -0.37 -2.86
N ARG A 48 8.53 0.70 -2.25
CA ARG A 48 7.28 0.61 -1.47
C ARG A 48 6.08 0.19 -2.33
N ALA A 49 5.99 0.68 -3.57
CA ALA A 49 4.95 0.28 -4.50
C ALA A 49 5.07 -1.21 -4.89
N SER A 50 6.31 -1.71 -5.06
CA SER A 50 6.56 -3.13 -5.34
C SER A 50 6.09 -4.02 -4.19
N VAL A 51 6.44 -3.67 -2.94
CA VAL A 51 6.00 -4.39 -1.73
C VAL A 51 4.48 -4.40 -1.62
N LEU A 52 3.83 -3.24 -1.86
CA LEU A 52 2.37 -3.13 -1.86
C LEU A 52 1.73 -4.07 -2.89
N CYS A 53 2.22 -4.06 -4.13
CA CYS A 53 1.71 -4.92 -5.20
C CYS A 53 1.88 -6.41 -4.86
N ALA A 54 3.04 -6.79 -4.31
CA ALA A 54 3.30 -8.16 -3.87
C ALA A 54 2.31 -8.58 -2.77
N SER A 55 2.13 -7.76 -1.72
CA SER A 55 1.18 -8.03 -0.63
C SER A 55 -0.25 -8.23 -1.13
N ILE A 56 -0.69 -7.42 -2.10
CA ILE A 56 -2.03 -7.55 -2.70
C ILE A 56 -2.13 -8.79 -3.61
N ALA A 57 -1.08 -9.11 -4.36
CA ALA A 57 -1.06 -10.28 -5.23
C ALA A 57 -1.15 -11.58 -4.42
N GLU A 58 -0.35 -11.69 -3.36
CA GLU A 58 -0.37 -12.82 -2.41
C GLU A 58 -1.76 -13.00 -1.79
N ALA A 59 -2.43 -11.91 -1.40
CA ALA A 59 -3.78 -11.96 -0.81
C ALA A 59 -4.90 -12.36 -1.78
N ARG A 60 -4.63 -12.41 -3.09
CA ARG A 60 -5.61 -12.76 -4.14
C ARG A 60 -5.45 -14.17 -4.71
N GLN A 61 -4.39 -14.88 -4.32
CA GLN A 61 -4.20 -16.30 -4.64
C GLN A 61 -5.11 -17.18 -3.79
#